data_AF-A0A1W9N8B8-F1
#
_entry.id   AF-A0A1W9N8B8-F1
#
_cell.length_a   1.000
_cell.length_b   1.000
_cell.length_c   1.000
_cell.angle_alpha   90.00
_cell.angle_beta   90.00
_cell.angle_gamma   90.00
#
_symmetry.space_group_name_H-M   'P 1'
#
loop_
_entity.id
_entity.type
_entity.pdbx_description
1 polymer ?
#
loop_
_entity_poly.entity_id
_entity_poly.type
_entity_poly.pdbx_seq_one_letter_code
_entity_poly.pdbx_strand_id
1 'polypeptide(L)'
;MGCFIRIALFIFVSAHIFASDILIQSGISELGSGRAQRASSIFQKVLNDRTQESLANDALYWLVKTEIHLKNYETAANYADQFITKYSSDRRMIEIQYHQARLLYLRGYPEKAIIALGNYSVTYPKSPLAASARYWIAESLISLGQLEEAKQVLQDLLKSYPASIKNEAAQHRLSEIEFLYREQSLLDLLRWSHENYLGNAEDMQRQRMEYYDALKGLSDTESQSAAKADIDFLERLSRAKSTLLNLYEFYTNELIEAQQ
;
A
#
# COMPACT_ATOMS: atom_id res chain seq x y z
N MET A 1 64.35 8.73 23.55
CA MET A 1 63.55 8.01 22.53
C MET A 1 62.03 8.00 22.77
N GLY A 2 61.50 8.36 23.95
CA GLY A 2 60.04 8.29 24.21
C GLY A 2 59.17 9.41 23.60
N CYS A 3 59.75 10.56 23.23
CA CYS A 3 58.97 11.71 22.71
C CYS A 3 58.57 11.52 21.23
N PHE A 4 59.45 10.94 20.40
CA PHE A 4 59.18 10.67 18.99
C PHE A 4 58.11 9.60 18.77
N ILE A 5 58.03 8.59 19.66
CA ILE A 5 57.01 7.53 19.59
C ILE A 5 55.61 8.09 19.87
N ARG A 6 55.47 9.04 20.82
CA ARG A 6 54.18 9.67 21.13
C ARG A 6 53.68 10.60 20.03
N ILE A 7 54.57 11.35 19.37
CA ILE A 7 54.21 12.24 18.26
C ILE A 7 53.85 11.41 17.02
N ALA A 8 54.59 10.33 16.73
CA ALA A 8 54.24 9.41 15.65
C ALA A 8 52.89 8.71 15.88
N LEU A 9 52.58 8.29 17.13
CA LEU A 9 51.30 7.70 17.48
C LEU A 9 50.15 8.70 17.33
N PHE A 10 50.36 9.97 17.69
CA PHE A 10 49.34 11.02 17.57
C PHE A 10 49.05 11.40 16.11
N ILE A 11 50.08 11.47 15.26
CA ILE A 11 49.95 11.71 13.82
C ILE A 11 49.26 10.52 13.12
N PHE A 12 49.56 9.28 13.53
CA PHE A 12 48.93 8.07 13.00
C PHE A 12 47.45 7.95 13.38
N VAL A 13 47.10 8.31 14.62
CA VAL A 13 45.71 8.37 15.11
C VAL A 13 44.92 9.48 14.41
N SER A 14 45.50 10.67 14.20
CA SER A 14 44.83 11.74 13.45
C SER A 14 44.66 11.41 11.97
N ALA A 15 45.62 10.72 11.34
CA ALA A 15 45.52 10.31 9.93
C ALA A 15 44.44 9.23 9.72
N HIS A 16 44.25 8.33 10.69
CA HIS A 16 43.15 7.34 10.65
C HIS A 16 41.77 8.00 10.78
N ILE A 17 41.62 9.03 11.62
CA ILE A 17 40.35 9.76 11.81
C ILE A 17 39.92 10.50 10.52
N PHE A 18 40.86 11.01 9.73
CA PHE A 18 40.56 11.64 8.44
C PHE A 18 40.35 10.62 7.31
N ALA A 19 41.03 9.47 7.32
CA ALA A 19 40.87 8.43 6.30
C ALA A 19 39.56 7.65 6.44
N SER A 20 39.07 7.50 7.67
CA SER A 20 37.86 6.74 8.00
C SER A 20 36.60 7.43 7.46
N ASP A 21 36.49 8.75 7.58
CA ASP A 21 35.35 9.53 7.08
C ASP A 21 35.26 9.49 5.53
N ILE A 22 36.41 9.42 4.84
CA ILE A 22 36.47 9.37 3.36
C ILE A 22 35.73 8.14 2.79
N LEU A 23 35.78 6.99 3.46
CA LEU A 23 35.09 5.78 2.97
C LEU A 23 33.57 5.92 3.06
N ILE A 24 33.07 6.50 4.16
CA ILE A 24 31.65 6.80 4.31
C ILE A 24 31.21 7.82 3.26
N GLN A 25 31.95 8.91 3.08
CA GLN A 25 31.64 9.92 2.06
C GLN A 25 31.70 9.34 0.64
N SER A 26 32.66 8.46 0.35
CA SER A 26 32.75 7.76 -0.94
C SER A 26 31.53 6.89 -1.20
N GLY A 27 31.08 6.12 -0.21
CA GLY A 27 29.86 5.33 -0.31
C GLY A 27 28.62 6.19 -0.54
N ILE A 28 28.49 7.32 0.17
CA ILE A 28 27.39 8.28 -0.01
C ILE A 28 27.42 8.88 -1.42
N SER A 29 28.61 9.25 -1.92
CA SER A 29 28.80 9.78 -3.28
C SER A 29 28.44 8.76 -4.36
N GLU A 30 28.82 7.50 -4.19
CA GLU A 30 28.43 6.41 -5.09
C GLU A 30 26.90 6.21 -5.10
N LEU A 31 26.25 6.28 -3.93
CA LEU A 31 24.80 6.21 -3.81
C LEU A 31 24.12 7.39 -4.51
N GLY A 32 24.61 8.62 -4.30
CA GLY A 32 24.12 9.83 -4.98
C GLY A 32 24.33 9.79 -6.50
N SER A 33 25.31 9.03 -6.97
CA SER A 33 25.55 8.79 -8.39
C SER A 33 24.74 7.61 -8.97
N GLY A 34 23.79 7.06 -8.21
CA GLY A 34 22.96 5.92 -8.61
C GLY A 34 23.66 4.56 -8.58
N ARG A 35 24.94 4.49 -8.17
CA ARG A 35 25.75 3.26 -8.11
C ARG A 35 25.57 2.56 -6.76
N ALA A 36 24.33 2.22 -6.44
CA ALA A 36 23.94 1.67 -5.14
C ALA A 36 24.67 0.37 -4.77
N GLN A 37 24.97 -0.52 -5.72
CA GLN A 37 25.73 -1.75 -5.46
C GLN A 37 27.18 -1.45 -5.03
N ARG A 38 27.81 -0.43 -5.63
CA ARG A 38 29.16 0.00 -5.23
C ARG A 38 29.14 0.62 -3.84
N ALA A 39 28.14 1.46 -3.57
CA ALA A 39 27.93 2.04 -2.24
C ALA A 39 27.78 0.94 -1.17
N SER A 40 26.91 -0.06 -1.41
CA SER A 40 26.75 -1.22 -0.52
C SER A 40 28.09 -1.93 -0.26
N SER A 41 28.86 -2.20 -1.32
CA SER A 41 30.17 -2.86 -1.20
C SER A 41 31.17 -2.04 -0.37
N ILE A 42 31.14 -0.71 -0.47
CA ILE A 42 32.00 0.18 0.34
C ILE A 42 31.58 0.12 1.81
N PHE A 43 30.29 0.28 2.11
CA PHE A 43 29.82 0.24 3.49
C PHE A 43 30.01 -1.12 4.15
N GLN A 44 29.85 -2.23 3.42
CA GLN A 44 30.18 -3.58 3.92
C GLN A 44 31.66 -3.72 4.27
N LYS A 45 32.57 -3.14 3.46
CA LYS A 45 34.01 -3.14 3.79
C LYS A 45 34.29 -2.39 5.09
N VAL A 46 33.66 -1.22 5.29
CA VAL A 46 33.79 -0.46 6.54
C VAL A 46 33.27 -1.27 7.72
N LEU A 47 32.11 -1.92 7.58
CA LEU A 47 31.51 -2.72 8.65
C LEU A 47 32.36 -3.93 9.04
N ASN A 48 33.02 -4.57 8.07
CA ASN A 48 33.84 -5.76 8.30
C ASN A 48 35.27 -5.45 8.76
N ASP A 49 35.72 -4.20 8.67
CA ASP A 49 37.04 -3.78 9.11
C ASP A 49 37.01 -3.41 10.60
N ARG A 50 37.63 -4.25 11.44
CA ARG A 50 37.72 -4.03 12.89
C ARG A 50 38.46 -2.75 13.27
N THR A 51 39.34 -2.24 12.40
CA THR A 51 40.03 -0.97 12.64
C THR A 51 39.09 0.25 12.50
N GLN A 52 37.90 0.04 11.92
CA GLN A 52 36.88 1.06 11.66
C GLN A 52 35.64 0.90 12.57
N GLU A 53 35.79 0.29 13.75
CA GLU A 53 34.64 0.04 14.65
C GLU A 53 33.89 1.33 15.03
N SER A 54 34.58 2.47 15.10
CA SER A 54 33.96 3.78 15.36
C SER A 54 33.00 4.25 14.25
N LEU A 55 33.05 3.65 13.06
CA LEU A 55 32.19 3.95 11.91
C LEU A 55 31.15 2.87 11.63
N ALA A 56 31.13 1.79 12.42
CA ALA A 56 30.23 0.67 12.16
C ALA A 56 28.75 1.09 12.26
N ASN A 57 28.40 2.07 13.11
CA ASN A 57 27.06 2.67 13.13
C ASN A 57 26.75 3.44 11.83
N ASP A 58 27.69 4.24 11.32
CA ASP A 58 27.53 4.94 10.04
C ASP A 58 27.34 3.96 8.88
N ALA A 59 28.19 2.94 8.82
CA ALA A 59 28.12 1.89 7.80
C ALA A 59 26.77 1.16 7.84
N LEU A 60 26.32 0.72 9.02
CA LEU A 60 25.01 0.06 9.17
C LEU A 60 23.85 0.97 8.77
N TYR A 61 23.88 2.24 9.20
CA TYR A 61 22.83 3.20 8.85
C TYR A 61 22.71 3.37 7.33
N TRP A 62 23.83 3.54 6.64
CA TRP A 62 23.82 3.67 5.19
C TRP A 62 23.50 2.36 4.49
N LEU A 63 23.93 1.21 5.01
CA LEU A 63 23.54 -0.10 4.49
C LEU A 63 22.04 -0.33 4.53
N VAL A 64 21.35 0.01 5.63
CA VAL A 64 19.88 -0.07 5.68
C VAL A 64 19.26 0.70 4.51
N LYS A 65 19.69 1.94 4.29
CA LYS A 65 19.14 2.81 3.23
C LYS A 65 19.49 2.31 1.83
N THR A 66 20.74 1.88 1.62
CA THR A 66 21.22 1.37 0.35
C THR A 66 20.54 0.05 -0.01
N GLU A 67 20.42 -0.88 0.93
CA GLU A 67 19.76 -2.18 0.69
C GLU A 67 18.26 -2.02 0.46
N ILE A 68 17.59 -1.06 1.12
CA ILE A 68 16.19 -0.67 0.77
C ILE A 68 16.11 -0.20 -0.68
N HIS A 69 17.03 0.66 -1.12
CA HIS A 69 17.07 1.14 -2.50
C HIS A 69 17.33 0.02 -3.51
N LEU A 70 18.15 -0.96 -3.14
CA LEU A 70 18.43 -2.17 -3.92
C LEU A 70 17.30 -3.21 -3.87
N LYS A 71 16.25 -2.97 -3.08
CA LYS A 71 15.15 -3.91 -2.81
C LYS A 71 15.57 -5.20 -2.10
N ASN A 72 16.74 -5.22 -1.48
CA ASN A 72 17.25 -6.33 -0.68
C ASN A 72 16.67 -6.23 0.75
N TYR A 73 15.35 -6.37 0.88
CA TYR A 73 14.63 -6.03 2.12
C TYR A 73 15.04 -6.91 3.31
N GLU A 74 15.35 -8.19 3.08
CA GLU A 74 15.83 -9.09 4.12
C GLU A 74 17.18 -8.62 4.69
N THR A 75 18.12 -8.31 3.80
CA THR A 75 19.44 -7.78 4.18
C THR A 75 19.33 -6.45 4.90
N ALA A 76 18.46 -5.56 4.42
CA ALA A 76 18.20 -4.28 5.06
C ALA A 76 17.65 -4.44 6.49
N ALA A 77 16.73 -5.39 6.70
CA ALA A 77 16.17 -5.67 8.02
C ALA A 77 17.25 -6.18 8.98
N ASN A 78 18.10 -7.10 8.52
CA ASN A 78 19.21 -7.63 9.31
C ASN A 78 20.20 -6.52 9.74
N TYR A 79 20.48 -5.54 8.87
CA TYR A 79 21.32 -4.40 9.24
C TYR A 79 20.63 -3.44 10.20
N ALA A 80 19.31 -3.24 10.06
CA ALA A 80 18.53 -2.43 10.99
C ALA A 80 18.52 -3.05 12.40
N ASP A 81 18.32 -4.37 12.49
CA ASP A 81 18.34 -5.12 13.76
C ASP A 81 19.70 -5.03 14.45
N GLN A 82 20.79 -5.16 13.69
CA GLN A 82 22.16 -4.95 14.19
C GLN A 82 22.35 -3.53 14.72
N PHE A 83 21.87 -2.52 13.99
CA PHE A 83 21.97 -1.13 14.42
C PHE A 83 21.20 -0.88 15.72
N ILE A 84 19.96 -1.37 15.82
CA ILE A 84 19.10 -1.21 16.99
C ILE A 84 19.72 -1.87 18.22
N THR A 85 20.29 -3.06 18.03
CA THR A 85 20.89 -3.84 19.12
C THR A 85 22.19 -3.22 19.64
N LYS A 86 23.07 -2.75 18.75
CA LYS A 86 24.42 -2.27 19.13
C LYS A 86 24.48 -0.77 19.42
N TYR A 87 23.59 0.04 18.84
CA TYR A 87 23.69 1.50 18.83
C TYR A 87 22.41 2.20 19.31
N SER A 88 21.80 1.71 20.40
CA SER A 88 20.54 2.21 20.99
C SER A 88 20.50 3.72 21.30
N SER A 89 21.66 4.33 21.59
CA SER A 89 21.79 5.76 21.89
C SER A 89 22.08 6.65 20.67
N ASP A 90 22.24 6.10 19.47
CA ASP A 90 22.50 6.89 18.28
C ASP A 90 21.27 7.72 17.90
N ARG A 91 21.46 9.01 17.57
CA ARG A 91 20.38 9.92 17.19
C ARG A 91 19.54 9.42 15.99
N ARG A 92 20.13 8.58 15.13
CA ARG A 92 19.47 8.00 13.95
C ARG A 92 18.60 6.79 14.28
N MET A 93 18.57 6.34 15.54
CA MET A 93 17.71 5.27 16.02
C MET A 93 16.24 5.49 15.61
N ILE A 94 15.76 6.74 15.71
CA ILE A 94 14.39 7.13 15.34
C ILE A 94 14.14 6.91 13.84
N GLU A 95 15.12 7.13 12.96
CA GLU A 95 14.96 6.85 11.53
C GLU A 95 15.07 5.33 11.25
N ILE A 96 15.99 4.64 11.93
CA ILE A 96 16.19 3.20 11.76
C ILE A 96 14.98 2.40 12.21
N GLN A 97 14.35 2.73 13.33
CA GLN A 97 13.14 2.07 13.79
C GLN A 97 11.96 2.26 12.82
N TYR A 98 11.86 3.44 12.20
CA TYR A 98 10.89 3.65 11.13
C TYR A 98 11.18 2.75 9.93
N HIS A 99 12.44 2.67 9.46
CA HIS A 99 12.80 1.82 8.33
C HIS A 99 12.60 0.34 8.64
N GLN A 100 12.93 -0.11 9.86
CA GLN A 100 12.68 -1.48 10.33
C GLN A 100 11.17 -1.81 10.28
N ALA A 101 10.32 -0.90 10.78
CA ALA A 101 8.88 -1.07 10.75
C ALA A 101 8.33 -1.08 9.31
N ARG A 102 8.81 -0.18 8.44
CA ARG A 102 8.46 -0.13 7.02
C ARG A 102 8.91 -1.40 6.27
N LEU A 103 10.06 -1.95 6.62
CA LEU A 103 10.60 -3.17 6.01
C LEU A 103 9.70 -4.39 6.26
N LEU A 104 8.89 -4.40 7.32
CA LEU A 104 7.89 -5.46 7.53
C LEU A 104 6.86 -5.47 6.39
N TYR A 105 6.36 -4.30 5.98
CA TYR A 105 5.45 -4.19 4.85
C TYR A 105 6.13 -4.63 3.55
N LEU A 106 7.36 -4.13 3.30
CA LEU A 106 8.12 -4.47 2.09
C LEU A 106 8.48 -5.96 1.98
N ARG A 107 8.50 -6.68 3.09
CA ARG A 107 8.73 -8.13 3.17
C ARG A 107 7.44 -8.96 3.12
N GLY A 108 6.28 -8.32 2.95
CA GLY A 108 4.99 -9.01 2.87
C GLY A 108 4.36 -9.35 4.23
N TYR A 109 4.69 -8.60 5.28
CA TYR A 109 4.08 -8.75 6.60
C TYR A 109 3.29 -7.49 7.01
N PRO A 110 2.20 -7.15 6.30
CA PRO A 110 1.45 -5.91 6.52
C PRO A 110 0.85 -5.81 7.93
N GLU A 111 0.38 -6.90 8.55
CA GLU A 111 -0.15 -6.88 9.92
C GLU A 111 0.92 -6.50 10.93
N LYS A 112 2.13 -7.05 10.77
CA LYS A 112 3.27 -6.69 11.62
C LYS A 112 3.70 -5.25 11.40
N ALA A 113 3.64 -4.77 10.15
CA ALA A 113 3.96 -3.40 9.81
C ALA A 113 3.02 -2.41 10.48
N ILE A 114 1.69 -2.67 10.48
CA ILE A 114 0.69 -1.83 11.15
C ILE A 114 1.04 -1.67 12.63
N ILE A 115 1.33 -2.77 13.33
CA ILE A 115 1.67 -2.75 14.75
C ILE A 115 2.96 -1.95 14.99
N ALA A 116 4.02 -2.24 14.23
CA ALA A 116 5.31 -1.60 14.42
C ALA A 116 5.27 -0.09 14.09
N LEU A 117 4.59 0.30 13.01
CA LEU A 117 4.44 1.70 12.60
C LEU A 117 3.47 2.46 13.51
N GLY A 118 2.45 1.79 14.06
CA GLY A 118 1.57 2.33 15.09
C GLY A 118 2.36 2.67 16.37
N ASN A 119 3.15 1.72 16.86
CA ASN A 119 4.05 1.92 17.99
C ASN A 119 5.05 3.06 17.72
N TYR A 120 5.61 3.11 16.51
CA TYR A 120 6.48 4.21 16.09
C TYR A 120 5.77 5.57 16.17
N SER A 121 4.54 5.65 15.67
CA SER A 121 3.76 6.89 15.63
C SER A 121 3.39 7.40 17.03
N VAL A 122 3.13 6.49 17.97
CA VAL A 122 2.89 6.82 19.38
C VAL A 122 4.17 7.24 20.10
N THR A 123 5.28 6.56 19.83
CA THR A 123 6.57 6.81 20.50
C THR A 123 7.23 8.10 19.98
N TYR A 124 7.10 8.38 18.68
CA TYR A 124 7.77 9.50 18.01
C TYR A 124 6.77 10.40 17.25
N PRO A 125 5.77 10.99 17.93
CA PRO A 125 4.68 11.73 17.27
C PRO A 125 5.17 13.01 16.55
N LYS A 126 6.31 13.55 16.98
CA LYS A 126 6.97 14.73 16.40
C LYS A 126 8.07 14.38 15.39
N SER A 127 8.27 13.10 15.08
CA SER A 127 9.26 12.68 14.09
C SER A 127 8.91 13.28 12.71
N PRO A 128 9.90 13.74 11.93
CA PRO A 128 9.69 14.07 10.52
C PRO A 128 9.10 12.90 9.70
N LEU A 129 9.24 11.67 10.19
CA LEU A 129 8.73 10.46 9.56
C LEU A 129 7.34 10.03 10.08
N ALA A 130 6.73 10.78 11.01
CA ALA A 130 5.43 10.42 11.58
C ALA A 130 4.31 10.35 10.52
N ALA A 131 4.33 11.25 9.53
CA ALA A 131 3.41 11.20 8.41
C ALA A 131 3.71 10.00 7.49
N SER A 132 4.99 9.71 7.25
CA SER A 132 5.41 8.53 6.49
C SER A 132 5.01 7.22 7.16
N ALA A 133 5.08 7.14 8.49
CA ALA A 133 4.62 5.98 9.23
C ALA A 133 3.12 5.75 9.05
N ARG A 134 2.29 6.79 9.20
CA ARG A 134 0.85 6.71 8.92
C ARG A 134 0.55 6.31 7.48
N TYR A 135 1.31 6.82 6.51
CA TYR A 135 1.16 6.42 5.11
C TYR A 135 1.38 4.92 4.92
N TRP A 136 2.44 4.36 5.51
CA TRP A 136 2.71 2.92 5.40
C TRP A 136 1.73 2.06 6.20
N ILE A 137 1.12 2.59 7.28
CA ILE A 137 -0.03 1.93 7.93
C ILE A 137 -1.18 1.83 6.92
N ALA A 138 -1.53 2.92 6.23
CA ALA A 138 -2.58 2.90 5.22
C ALA A 138 -2.26 1.93 4.06
N GLU A 139 -1.04 1.93 3.51
CA GLU A 139 -0.64 0.96 2.47
C GLU A 139 -0.76 -0.50 2.97
N SER A 140 -0.43 -0.74 4.24
CA SER A 140 -0.58 -2.07 4.85
C SER A 140 -2.04 -2.47 4.98
N LEU A 141 -2.92 -1.55 5.40
CA LEU A 141 -4.36 -1.78 5.46
C LEU A 141 -4.97 -2.03 4.07
N ILE A 142 -4.54 -1.27 3.06
CA ILE A 142 -4.94 -1.47 1.66
C ILE A 142 -4.55 -2.86 1.18
N SER A 143 -3.30 -3.31 1.45
CA SER A 143 -2.87 -4.66 1.07
C SER A 143 -3.61 -5.80 1.77
N LEU A 144 -4.32 -5.49 2.86
CA LEU A 144 -5.18 -6.42 3.59
C LEU A 144 -6.66 -6.32 3.18
N GLY A 145 -7.00 -5.46 2.22
CA GLY A 145 -8.39 -5.18 1.82
C GLY A 145 -9.19 -4.36 2.84
N GLN A 146 -8.54 -3.83 3.88
CA GLN A 146 -9.16 -3.02 4.94
C GLN A 146 -9.26 -1.55 4.50
N LEU A 147 -10.09 -1.32 3.46
CA LEU A 147 -10.15 -0.05 2.75
C LEU A 147 -10.80 1.08 3.59
N GLU A 148 -11.77 0.77 4.46
CA GLU A 148 -12.39 1.78 5.33
C GLU A 148 -11.39 2.29 6.39
N GLU A 149 -10.64 1.38 7.02
CA GLU A 149 -9.60 1.73 7.97
C GLU A 149 -8.47 2.49 7.29
N ALA A 150 -8.05 2.05 6.09
CA ALA A 150 -7.04 2.77 5.30
C ALA A 150 -7.48 4.20 4.99
N LYS A 151 -8.73 4.38 4.57
CA LYS A 151 -9.34 5.69 4.30
C LYS A 151 -9.28 6.61 5.52
N GLN A 152 -9.66 6.11 6.70
CA GLN A 152 -9.60 6.89 7.94
C GLN A 152 -8.15 7.33 8.25
N VAL A 153 -7.18 6.42 8.14
CA VAL A 153 -5.77 6.72 8.38
C VAL A 153 -5.23 7.77 7.40
N LEU A 154 -5.61 7.69 6.12
CA LEU A 154 -5.20 8.66 5.09
C LEU A 154 -5.81 10.04 5.35
N GLN A 155 -7.09 10.11 5.71
CA GLN A 155 -7.76 11.37 6.06
C GLN A 155 -7.10 12.02 7.30
N ASP A 156 -6.80 11.22 8.33
CA ASP A 156 -6.11 11.69 9.52
C ASP A 156 -4.69 12.18 9.21
N LEU A 157 -3.97 11.50 8.32
CA LEU A 157 -2.66 11.93 7.83
C LEU A 157 -2.74 13.31 7.17
N LEU A 158 -3.67 13.48 6.22
CA LEU A 158 -3.86 14.74 5.47
C LEU A 158 -4.24 15.90 6.39
N LYS A 159 -5.06 15.63 7.40
CA LYS A 159 -5.48 16.62 8.41
C LYS A 159 -4.34 16.98 9.37
N SER A 160 -3.59 15.98 9.84
CA SER A 160 -2.59 16.16 10.90
C SER A 160 -1.23 16.62 10.36
N TYR A 161 -0.93 16.36 9.09
CA TYR A 161 0.36 16.64 8.47
C TYR A 161 0.23 17.35 7.10
N PRO A 162 -0.45 18.51 7.00
CA PRO A 162 -0.80 19.15 5.73
C PRO A 162 0.39 19.67 4.89
N ALA A 163 1.62 19.66 5.43
CA ALA A 163 2.86 20.00 4.69
C ALA A 163 3.79 18.79 4.47
N SER A 164 3.34 17.56 4.73
CA SER A 164 4.14 16.36 4.55
C SER A 164 4.39 16.02 3.08
N ILE A 165 5.58 15.49 2.80
CA ILE A 165 5.93 14.88 1.50
C ILE A 165 5.00 13.71 1.10
N LYS A 166 4.22 13.18 2.04
CA LYS A 166 3.26 12.10 1.80
C LYS A 166 1.86 12.57 1.43
N ASN A 167 1.59 13.87 1.40
CA ASN A 167 0.22 14.34 1.16
C ASN A 167 -0.30 14.01 -0.23
N GLU A 168 0.49 14.28 -1.27
CA GLU A 168 0.09 13.96 -2.64
C GLU A 168 -0.16 12.46 -2.81
N ALA A 169 0.77 11.63 -2.32
CA ALA A 169 0.60 10.17 -2.33
C ALA A 169 -0.64 9.72 -1.54
N ALA A 170 -0.88 10.31 -0.36
CA ALA A 170 -2.05 9.98 0.46
C ALA A 170 -3.37 10.42 -0.19
N GLN A 171 -3.41 11.59 -0.83
CA GLN A 171 -4.57 12.06 -1.60
C GLN A 171 -4.88 11.14 -2.78
N HIS A 172 -3.84 10.71 -3.50
CA HIS A 172 -3.99 9.76 -4.60
C HIS A 172 -4.62 8.45 -4.11
N ARG A 173 -4.05 7.84 -3.07
CA ARG A 173 -4.60 6.61 -2.48
C ARG A 173 -6.03 6.76 -1.97
N LEU A 174 -6.32 7.88 -1.32
CA LEU A 174 -7.67 8.17 -0.84
C LEU A 174 -8.66 8.27 -2.01
N SER A 175 -8.25 8.93 -3.10
CA SER A 175 -9.07 9.05 -4.31
C SER A 175 -9.32 7.69 -4.99
N GLU A 176 -8.32 6.81 -5.03
CA GLU A 176 -8.47 5.44 -5.53
C GLU A 176 -9.51 4.67 -4.71
N ILE A 177 -9.43 4.73 -3.37
CA ILE A 177 -10.40 4.08 -2.49
C ILE A 177 -11.82 4.65 -2.70
N GLU A 178 -11.96 5.97 -2.78
CA GLU A 178 -13.26 6.61 -3.00
C GLU A 178 -13.87 6.30 -4.37
N PHE A 179 -13.02 6.14 -5.39
CA PHE A 179 -13.45 5.70 -6.70
C PHE A 179 -14.03 4.28 -6.65
N LEU A 180 -13.33 3.35 -5.99
CA LEU A 180 -13.80 1.97 -5.82
C LEU A 180 -15.15 1.90 -5.10
N TYR A 181 -15.34 2.67 -4.02
CA TYR A 181 -16.63 2.72 -3.33
C TYR A 181 -17.76 3.30 -4.18
N ARG A 182 -17.45 4.31 -5.00
CA ARG A 182 -18.43 4.89 -5.93
C ARG A 182 -18.86 3.88 -6.98
N GLU A 183 -17.93 3.14 -7.54
CA GLU A 183 -18.20 2.08 -8.52
C GLU A 183 -19.08 0.98 -7.91
N GLN A 184 -18.72 0.50 -6.72
CA GLN A 184 -19.52 -0.49 -5.99
C GLN A 184 -20.95 0.01 -5.73
N SER A 185 -21.10 1.26 -5.28
CA SER A 185 -22.41 1.86 -5.04
C SER A 185 -23.26 1.98 -6.31
N LEU A 186 -22.63 2.26 -7.46
CA LEU A 186 -23.31 2.32 -8.75
C LEU A 186 -23.79 0.94 -9.19
N LEU A 187 -22.96 -0.09 -9.00
CA LEU A 187 -23.31 -1.48 -9.27
C LEU A 187 -24.48 -1.94 -8.39
N ASP A 188 -24.45 -1.61 -7.11
CA ASP A 188 -25.55 -1.91 -6.17
C ASP A 188 -26.85 -1.20 -6.56
N LEU A 189 -26.77 0.07 -7.00
CA LEU A 189 -27.93 0.82 -7.49
C LEU A 189 -28.51 0.21 -8.78
N LEU A 190 -27.65 -0.20 -9.71
CA LEU A 190 -28.06 -0.88 -10.95
C LEU A 190 -28.78 -2.20 -10.62
N ARG A 191 -28.24 -3.00 -9.68
CA ARG A 191 -28.89 -4.22 -9.19
C ARG A 191 -30.26 -3.90 -8.60
N TRP A 192 -30.33 -2.96 -7.66
CA TRP A 192 -31.58 -2.59 -6.99
C TRP A 192 -32.64 -2.07 -7.95
N SER A 193 -32.27 -1.19 -8.90
CA SER A 193 -33.21 -0.69 -9.91
C SER A 193 -33.73 -1.81 -10.80
N HIS A 194 -32.88 -2.78 -11.14
CA HIS A 194 -33.27 -3.91 -11.98
C HIS A 194 -34.17 -4.89 -11.23
N GLU A 195 -33.87 -5.23 -9.96
CA GLU A 195 -34.70 -6.10 -9.12
C GLU A 195 -36.11 -5.52 -8.92
N ASN A 196 -36.22 -4.22 -8.63
CA ASN A 196 -37.52 -3.57 -8.49
C ASN A 196 -38.29 -3.51 -9.82
N TYR A 197 -37.61 -3.25 -10.93
CA TYR A 197 -38.26 -3.26 -12.25
C TYR A 197 -38.75 -4.67 -12.63
N LEU A 198 -37.97 -5.71 -12.32
CA LEU A 198 -38.34 -7.11 -12.55
C LEU A 198 -39.53 -7.53 -11.70
N GLY A 199 -39.54 -7.23 -10.40
CA GLY A 199 -40.68 -7.52 -9.54
C GLY A 199 -41.96 -6.88 -10.07
N ASN A 200 -41.89 -5.61 -10.46
CA ASN A 200 -43.01 -4.90 -11.06
C ASN A 200 -43.45 -5.49 -12.41
N ALA A 201 -42.50 -5.92 -13.25
CA ALA A 201 -42.80 -6.52 -14.55
C ALA A 201 -43.42 -7.91 -14.43
N GLU A 202 -42.91 -8.75 -13.52
CA GLU A 202 -43.45 -10.08 -13.23
C GLU A 202 -44.84 -10.00 -12.61
N ASP A 203 -45.07 -9.04 -11.70
CA ASP A 203 -46.40 -8.78 -11.14
C ASP A 203 -47.36 -8.25 -12.22
N MET A 204 -46.92 -7.34 -13.08
CA MET A 204 -47.69 -6.88 -14.24
C MET A 204 -48.00 -8.01 -15.23
N GLN A 205 -47.06 -8.92 -15.44
CA GLN A 205 -47.25 -10.08 -16.31
C GLN A 205 -48.25 -11.05 -15.69
N ARG A 206 -48.16 -11.32 -14.38
CA ARG A 206 -49.10 -12.17 -13.66
C ARG A 206 -50.52 -11.61 -13.73
N GLN A 207 -50.69 -10.32 -13.42
CA GLN A 207 -51.99 -9.64 -13.53
C GLN A 207 -52.55 -9.68 -14.96
N ARG A 208 -51.71 -9.52 -15.98
CA ARG A 208 -52.15 -9.64 -17.38
C ARG A 208 -52.51 -11.06 -17.80
N MET A 209 -51.79 -12.07 -17.31
CA MET A 209 -52.13 -13.47 -17.57
C MET A 209 -53.46 -13.84 -16.91
N GLU A 210 -53.70 -13.39 -15.67
CA GLU A 210 -54.99 -13.54 -15.00
C GLU A 210 -56.12 -12.84 -15.76
N TYR A 211 -55.90 -11.61 -16.24
CA TYR A 211 -56.85 -10.89 -17.09
C TYR A 211 -57.10 -11.59 -18.42
N TYR A 212 -56.06 -12.15 -19.04
CA TYR A 212 -56.16 -12.88 -20.29
C TYR A 212 -56.91 -14.21 -20.13
N ASP A 213 -56.67 -14.95 -19.06
CA ASP A 213 -57.44 -16.16 -18.74
C ASP A 213 -58.91 -15.85 -18.49
N ALA A 214 -59.22 -14.70 -17.86
CA ALA A 214 -60.58 -14.20 -17.74
C ALA A 214 -61.19 -13.82 -19.12
N LEU A 215 -60.41 -13.23 -20.02
CA LEU A 215 -60.82 -12.88 -21.38
C LEU A 215 -60.94 -14.08 -22.32
N LYS A 216 -60.20 -15.16 -22.11
CA LYS A 216 -60.21 -16.36 -22.96
C LYS A 216 -61.57 -17.07 -22.97
N GLY A 217 -62.43 -16.80 -21.97
CA GLY A 217 -63.83 -17.17 -21.97
C GLY A 217 -64.69 -16.39 -22.99
N LEU A 218 -64.14 -15.33 -23.59
CA LEU A 218 -64.74 -14.49 -24.64
C LEU A 218 -63.96 -14.73 -25.95
N SER A 219 -64.64 -15.17 -27.00
CA SER A 219 -64.08 -15.81 -28.20
C SER A 219 -63.50 -14.84 -29.25
N ASP A 220 -62.60 -13.91 -28.89
CA ASP A 220 -62.02 -12.95 -29.85
C ASP A 220 -60.53 -13.17 -30.13
N THR A 221 -60.18 -13.27 -31.42
CA THR A 221 -58.85 -13.62 -31.95
C THR A 221 -57.84 -12.47 -31.94
N GLU A 222 -58.26 -11.21 -32.01
CA GLU A 222 -57.37 -10.03 -31.89
C GLU A 222 -56.71 -9.96 -30.51
N SER A 223 -57.47 -10.24 -29.45
CA SER A 223 -57.00 -10.29 -28.07
C SER A 223 -55.89 -11.34 -27.88
N GLN A 224 -55.96 -12.45 -28.61
CA GLN A 224 -54.97 -13.53 -28.54
C GLN A 224 -53.65 -13.18 -29.23
N SER A 225 -53.72 -12.42 -30.33
CA SER A 225 -52.54 -11.95 -31.06
C SER A 225 -51.74 -10.93 -30.26
N ALA A 226 -52.43 -9.95 -29.65
CA ALA A 226 -51.81 -8.94 -28.79
C ALA A 226 -51.10 -9.57 -27.58
N ALA A 227 -51.73 -10.55 -26.93
CA ALA A 227 -51.14 -11.26 -25.80
C ALA A 227 -49.86 -12.03 -26.18
N LYS A 228 -49.83 -12.63 -27.37
CA LYS A 228 -48.64 -13.34 -27.86
C LYS A 228 -47.46 -12.40 -28.14
N ALA A 229 -47.72 -11.19 -28.66
CA ALA A 229 -46.69 -10.18 -28.89
C ALA A 229 -46.08 -9.68 -27.57
N ASP A 230 -46.91 -9.50 -26.54
CA ASP A 230 -46.45 -9.13 -25.18
C ASP A 230 -45.54 -10.23 -24.57
N ILE A 231 -45.87 -11.52 -24.76
CA ILE A 231 -45.04 -12.64 -24.31
C ILE A 231 -43.67 -12.67 -25.02
N ASP A 232 -43.63 -12.47 -26.34
CA ASP A 232 -42.37 -12.44 -27.11
C ASP A 232 -41.48 -11.26 -26.67
N PHE A 233 -42.07 -10.11 -26.35
CA PHE A 233 -41.33 -8.97 -25.82
C PHE A 233 -40.67 -9.28 -24.47
N LEU A 234 -41.38 -10.00 -23.59
CA LEU A 234 -40.88 -10.40 -22.27
C LEU A 234 -39.75 -11.44 -22.36
N GLU A 235 -39.82 -12.40 -23.30
CA GLU A 235 -38.72 -13.33 -23.55
C GLU A 235 -37.44 -12.62 -24.03
N ARG A 236 -37.58 -11.59 -24.87
CA ARG A 236 -36.44 -10.77 -25.33
C ARG A 236 -35.81 -10.00 -24.17
N LEU A 237 -36.62 -9.44 -23.28
CA LEU A 237 -36.16 -8.81 -22.03
C LEU A 237 -35.39 -9.80 -21.13
N SER A 238 -35.87 -11.04 -21.01
CA SER A 238 -35.20 -12.10 -20.26
C SER A 238 -33.82 -12.49 -20.85
N ARG A 239 -33.66 -12.48 -22.17
CA ARG A 239 -32.34 -12.70 -22.82
C ARG A 239 -31.40 -11.51 -22.65
N ALA A 240 -31.91 -10.29 -22.72
CA ALA A 240 -31.10 -9.10 -22.42
C ALA A 240 -30.58 -9.14 -20.96
N LYS A 241 -31.42 -9.63 -20.03
CA LYS A 241 -31.07 -9.87 -18.62
C LYS A 241 -29.89 -10.84 -18.46
N SER A 242 -29.88 -12.01 -19.11
CA SER A 242 -28.75 -12.96 -18.96
C SER A 242 -27.42 -12.38 -19.46
N THR A 243 -27.49 -11.56 -20.52
CA THR A 243 -26.31 -10.92 -21.09
C THR A 243 -25.72 -9.87 -20.14
N LEU A 244 -26.57 -9.08 -19.49
CA LEU A 244 -26.17 -8.10 -18.49
C LEU A 244 -25.65 -8.74 -17.19
N LEU A 245 -26.25 -9.85 -16.74
CA LEU A 245 -25.79 -10.56 -15.55
C LEU A 245 -24.38 -11.13 -15.74
N ASN A 246 -24.10 -11.67 -16.94
CA ASN A 246 -22.76 -12.15 -17.30
C ASN A 246 -21.72 -11.01 -17.32
N LEU A 247 -22.12 -9.82 -17.79
CA LEU A 247 -21.28 -8.62 -17.75
C LEU A 247 -21.01 -8.18 -16.31
N TYR A 248 -22.01 -8.23 -15.44
CA TYR A 248 -21.84 -7.95 -14.02
C TYR A 248 -20.86 -8.93 -13.35
N GLU A 249 -21.07 -10.25 -13.53
CA GLU A 249 -20.18 -11.27 -12.97
C GLU A 249 -18.75 -11.09 -13.47
N PHE A 250 -18.57 -10.74 -14.74
CA PHE A 250 -17.27 -10.41 -15.33
C PHE A 250 -16.59 -9.25 -14.60
N TYR A 251 -17.26 -8.11 -14.44
CA TYR A 251 -16.66 -6.93 -13.79
C TYR A 251 -16.44 -7.13 -12.29
N THR A 252 -17.33 -7.84 -11.59
CA THR A 252 -17.08 -8.17 -10.18
C THR A 252 -15.87 -9.08 -10.00
N ASN A 253 -15.63 -10.01 -10.94
CA ASN A 253 -14.45 -10.86 -10.90
C ASN A 253 -13.17 -10.08 -11.23
N GLU A 254 -13.19 -9.15 -12.20
CA GLU A 254 -12.05 -8.24 -12.45
C GLU A 254 -11.72 -7.37 -11.22
N LEU A 255 -12.74 -6.89 -10.51
CA LEU A 255 -12.57 -6.13 -9.26
C LEU A 255 -11.96 -6.99 -8.14
N ILE A 256 -12.39 -8.24 -8.01
CA ILE A 256 -11.81 -9.20 -7.05
C ILE A 256 -10.36 -9.54 -7.41
N GLU A 257 -10.06 -9.74 -8.71
CA GLU A 257 -8.70 -9.98 -9.18
C GLU A 257 -7.78 -8.77 -8.98
N ALA A 258 -8.30 -7.55 -9.12
CA ALA A 258 -7.56 -6.33 -8.81
C ALA A 258 -7.30 -6.13 -7.30
N GLN A 259 -8.02 -6.86 -6.44
CA GLN A 259 -7.86 -6.85 -4.99
C GLN A 259 -6.89 -7.94 -4.46
N GLN A 260 -6.42 -8.86 -5.32
CA GLN A 260 -5.45 -9.93 -5.00
C GLN A 260 -4.03 -9.60 -5.45
#